data_AF-A0A3C0B2G3-F1
#
_entry.id   AF-A0A3C0B2G3-F1
#
_cell.length_a   1.000
_cell.length_b   1.000
_cell.length_c   1.000
_cell.angle_alpha   90.00
_cell.angle_beta   90.00
_cell.angle_gamma   90.00
#
_symmetry.space_group_name_H-M   'P 1'
#
loop_
_entity.id
_entity.type
_entity.pdbx_description
1 polymer ?
#
loop_
_entity_poly.entity_id
_entity_poly.type
_entity_poly.pdbx_seq_one_letter_code
_entity_poly.pdbx_strand_id
1 'polypeptide(L)'
;MKMDKKKENISKEAIVAEYLTGTITYRALEVKYGVPSRSICDWVMEYQGRKPSWKEKKRRKLEIEGKTPEPELPKDVKLLQDALRRSQLKSELLEEMLKLSEEYTGVDLRKKFGAKR
;
A
#
# COMPACT_ATOMS: atom_id res chain seq x y z
N MET A 1 -9.78 -31.93 -6.21
CA MET A 1 -8.62 -32.85 -6.13
C MET A 1 -7.41 -32.07 -5.64
N LYS A 2 -7.00 -32.27 -4.38
CA LYS A 2 -5.72 -31.76 -3.86
C LYS A 2 -4.64 -32.73 -4.35
N MET A 3 -3.69 -32.24 -5.15
CA MET A 3 -2.52 -33.03 -5.50
C MET A 3 -1.43 -32.77 -4.47
N ASP A 4 -1.35 -33.69 -3.50
CA ASP A 4 -0.18 -33.87 -2.64
C ASP A 4 1.00 -34.32 -3.51
N LYS A 5 1.73 -33.36 -4.09
CA LYS A 5 3.02 -33.64 -4.71
C LYS A 5 4.03 -33.88 -3.59
N LYS A 6 4.26 -35.16 -3.31
CA LYS A 6 5.47 -35.71 -2.68
C LYS A 6 6.67 -34.90 -3.20
N LYS A 7 7.19 -33.98 -2.39
CA LYS A 7 8.47 -33.33 -2.65
C LYS A 7 9.50 -34.43 -2.52
N GLU A 8 9.92 -35.00 -3.64
CA GLU A 8 11.26 -35.55 -3.70
C GLU A 8 12.18 -34.48 -3.13
N ASN A 9 13.01 -34.86 -2.15
CA ASN A 9 14.00 -34.00 -1.53
C ASN A 9 15.09 -33.68 -2.57
N ILE A 10 14.71 -32.93 -3.60
CA ILE A 10 15.65 -32.28 -4.51
C ILE A 10 16.45 -31.36 -3.61
N SER A 11 17.65 -31.83 -3.28
CA SER A 11 18.54 -31.15 -2.35
C SER A 11 18.94 -29.85 -3.04
N LYS A 12 18.32 -28.75 -2.59
CA LYS A 12 18.55 -27.40 -3.14
C LYS A 12 20.05 -27.09 -3.18
N GLU A 13 20.77 -27.56 -2.17
CA GLU A 13 22.22 -27.49 -2.03
C GLU A 13 22.97 -28.17 -3.17
N ALA A 14 22.51 -29.32 -3.66
CA ALA A 14 23.13 -30.02 -4.79
C ALA A 14 22.96 -29.25 -6.11
N ILE A 15 21.79 -28.63 -6.33
CA ILE A 15 21.55 -27.77 -7.49
C ILE A 15 22.42 -26.52 -7.43
N VAL A 16 22.52 -25.90 -6.24
CA VAL A 16 23.37 -24.73 -6.02
C VAL A 16 24.84 -25.08 -6.20
N ALA A 17 25.30 -26.23 -5.67
CA ALA A 17 26.66 -26.71 -5.85
C ALA A 17 26.96 -26.96 -7.32
N GLU A 18 26.08 -27.66 -8.05
CA GLU A 18 26.26 -27.91 -9.49
C GLU A 18 26.32 -26.61 -10.29
N TYR A 19 25.47 -25.63 -9.95
CA TYR A 19 25.51 -24.30 -10.56
C TYR A 19 26.83 -23.57 -10.29
N LEU A 20 27.36 -23.67 -9.07
CA LEU A 20 28.62 -23.00 -8.68
C LEU A 20 29.85 -23.70 -9.26
N THR A 21 29.80 -25.03 -9.45
CA THR A 21 30.92 -25.81 -10.00
C THR A 21 30.92 -25.88 -11.52
N GLY A 22 29.75 -25.77 -12.15
CA GLY A 22 29.58 -25.96 -13.59
C GLY A 22 29.48 -24.65 -14.36
N THR A 23 29.75 -24.70 -15.67
CA THR A 23 29.40 -23.63 -16.64
C THR A 23 27.94 -23.74 -17.10
N ILE A 24 27.06 -24.26 -16.23
CA ILE A 24 25.69 -24.61 -16.58
C ILE A 24 24.79 -23.41 -16.29
N THR A 25 23.94 -23.07 -17.25
CA THR A 25 22.98 -21.97 -17.10
C THR A 25 21.77 -22.39 -16.25
N TYR A 26 21.11 -21.42 -15.63
CA TYR A 26 19.85 -21.67 -14.89
C TYR A 26 18.78 -22.37 -15.74
N ARG A 27 18.74 -22.11 -17.07
CA ARG A 27 17.81 -22.76 -17.99
C ARG A 27 18.12 -24.24 -18.19
N ALA A 28 19.39 -24.61 -18.22
CA ALA A 28 19.78 -26.02 -18.32
C ALA A 28 19.45 -26.79 -17.02
N LEU A 29 19.64 -26.16 -15.85
CA LEU A 29 19.23 -26.74 -14.57
C LEU A 29 17.70 -26.87 -14.44
N GLU A 30 16.95 -25.93 -15.03
CA GLU A 30 15.49 -25.99 -15.08
C GLU A 30 14.99 -27.20 -15.86
N VAL A 31 15.60 -27.51 -17.02
CA VAL A 31 15.29 -28.71 -17.80
C VAL A 31 15.72 -29.99 -17.06
N LYS A 32 16.88 -29.97 -16.40
CA LYS A 32 17.45 -31.15 -15.72
C LYS A 32 16.69 -31.54 -14.45
N TYR A 33 16.25 -30.57 -13.66
CA TYR A 33 15.60 -30.80 -12.35
C TYR A 33 14.11 -30.48 -12.34
N GLY A 34 13.55 -29.93 -13.43
CA GLY A 34 12.15 -29.50 -13.49
C GLY A 34 11.81 -28.37 -12.52
N VAL A 35 12.82 -27.63 -12.05
CA VAL A 35 12.67 -26.52 -11.11
C VAL A 35 12.75 -25.21 -11.88
N PRO A 36 11.83 -24.25 -11.68
CA PRO A 36 11.89 -22.98 -12.37
C PRO A 36 13.20 -22.25 -12.06
N SER A 37 13.84 -21.74 -13.11
CA SER A 37 15.13 -21.02 -13.04
C SER A 37 15.14 -19.88 -12.02
N ARG A 38 13.99 -19.24 -11.78
CA ARG A 38 13.82 -18.21 -10.73
C ARG A 38 14.08 -18.73 -9.32
N SER A 39 13.57 -19.93 -9.00
CA SER A 39 13.77 -20.55 -7.68
C SER A 39 15.23 -20.93 -7.46
N ILE A 40 15.91 -21.40 -8.52
CA ILE A 40 17.34 -21.71 -8.47
C ILE A 40 18.15 -20.43 -8.21
N CYS A 41 17.84 -19.34 -8.91
CA CYS A 41 18.47 -18.04 -8.68
C CYS A 41 18.25 -17.55 -7.23
N ASP A 42 17.04 -17.68 -6.69
CA ASP A 42 16.76 -17.33 -5.29
C ASP A 42 17.57 -18.17 -4.30
N TRP A 43 17.75 -19.47 -4.54
CA TRP A 43 18.58 -20.35 -3.70
C TRP A 43 20.07 -20.02 -3.79
N VAL A 44 20.57 -19.70 -4.98
CA VAL A 44 21.96 -19.26 -5.17
C VAL A 44 22.21 -17.93 -4.45
N MET A 45 21.29 -16.98 -4.55
CA MET A 45 21.39 -15.69 -3.82
C MET A 45 21.31 -15.87 -2.31
N GLU A 46 20.51 -16.83 -1.83
CA GLU A 46 20.42 -17.20 -0.42
C GLU A 46 21.73 -17.82 0.08
N TYR A 47 22.31 -18.74 -0.70
CA TYR A 47 23.60 -19.36 -0.40
C TYR A 47 24.75 -18.34 -0.40
N GLN A 48 24.76 -17.40 -1.35
CA GLN A 48 25.77 -16.33 -1.42
C GLN A 48 25.58 -15.22 -0.37
N GLY A 49 24.54 -15.29 0.48
CA GLY A 49 24.24 -14.26 1.48
C GLY A 49 23.85 -12.90 0.88
N ARG A 50 23.59 -12.84 -0.44
CA ARG A 50 23.23 -11.61 -1.16
C ARG A 50 21.73 -11.38 -1.23
N LYS A 51 20.92 -12.29 -0.68
CA LYS A 51 19.46 -12.13 -0.64
C LYS A 51 19.13 -10.88 0.16
N PRO A 52 18.68 -9.79 -0.50
CA PRO A 52 18.42 -8.55 0.21
C PRO A 52 17.31 -8.84 1.22
N SER A 53 17.60 -8.54 2.49
CA SER A 53 16.64 -8.71 3.57
C SER A 53 15.33 -8.02 3.19
N TRP A 54 14.20 -8.54 3.67
CA TRP A 54 12.92 -7.86 3.48
C TRP A 54 12.99 -6.39 3.94
N LYS A 55 13.78 -6.12 4.99
CA LYS A 55 14.07 -4.76 5.47
C LYS A 55 14.77 -3.90 4.41
N GLU A 56 15.73 -4.46 3.69
CA GLU A 56 16.49 -3.75 2.65
C GLU A 56 15.66 -3.53 1.37
N LYS A 57 14.84 -4.52 0.98
CA LYS A 57 13.86 -4.35 -0.10
C LYS A 57 12.86 -3.25 0.23
N LYS A 58 12.39 -3.19 1.48
CA LYS A 58 11.49 -2.13 1.96
C LYS A 58 12.19 -0.77 1.92
N ARG A 59 13.44 -0.67 2.36
CA ARG A 59 14.24 0.57 2.29
C ARG A 59 14.44 1.06 0.86
N ARG A 60 14.85 0.19 -0.06
CA ARG A 60 14.96 0.54 -1.50
C ARG A 60 13.64 0.99 -2.09
N LYS A 61 12.53 0.33 -1.72
CA LYS A 61 11.19 0.73 -2.19
C LYS A 61 10.82 2.14 -1.68
N LEU A 62 11.11 2.45 -0.42
CA LEU A 62 10.89 3.78 0.17
C LEU A 62 11.78 4.85 -0.48
N GLU A 63 13.03 4.52 -0.82
CA GLU A 63 13.96 5.41 -1.53
C GLU A 63 13.51 5.67 -2.98
N ILE A 64 13.01 4.63 -3.68
CA ILE A 64 12.49 4.75 -5.06
C ILE A 64 11.17 5.52 -5.10
N GLU A 65 10.30 5.33 -4.10
CA GLU A 65 9.01 6.04 -4.00
C GLU A 65 9.17 7.53 -3.60
N GLY A 66 10.40 8.04 -3.46
CA GLY A 66 10.64 9.48 -3.29
C GLY A 66 9.97 10.07 -2.05
N LYS A 67 9.59 9.22 -1.08
CA LYS A 67 9.05 9.68 0.18
C LYS A 67 10.23 10.09 1.05
N THR A 68 10.75 11.29 0.80
CA THR A 68 11.24 12.10 1.91
C THR A 68 10.18 11.97 3.02
N PRO A 69 10.57 11.74 4.28
CA PRO A 69 9.63 11.95 5.37
C PRO A 69 9.33 13.45 5.37
N GLU A 70 8.42 13.88 4.49
CA GLU A 70 7.58 15.05 4.72
C GLU A 70 7.13 14.88 6.16
N PRO A 71 7.46 15.85 7.05
CA PRO A 71 7.15 15.71 8.46
C PRO A 71 5.67 15.41 8.51
N GLU A 72 5.33 14.19 8.95
CA GLU A 72 3.95 13.74 9.01
C GLU A 72 3.20 14.88 9.68
N LEU A 73 2.33 15.57 8.91
CA LEU A 73 1.58 16.71 9.41
C LEU A 73 1.07 16.29 10.79
N PRO A 74 1.40 17.04 11.86
CA PRO A 74 1.11 16.59 13.22
C PRO A 74 -0.32 16.10 13.26
N LYS A 75 -0.56 14.93 13.86
CA LYS A 75 -1.88 14.28 13.83
C LYS A 75 -3.00 15.28 14.19
N ASP A 76 -2.68 16.20 15.08
CA ASP A 76 -3.50 17.33 15.51
C ASP A 76 -3.90 18.26 14.36
N VAL A 77 -2.98 18.63 13.47
CA VAL A 77 -3.28 19.47 12.29
C VAL A 77 -4.27 18.78 11.36
N LYS A 78 -4.13 17.47 11.14
CA LYS A 78 -5.05 16.71 10.30
C LYS A 78 -6.45 16.62 10.93
N LEU A 79 -6.53 16.42 12.25
CA LEU A 79 -7.79 16.41 12.99
C LEU A 79 -8.47 17.79 12.93
N LEU A 80 -7.69 18.87 13.10
CA LEU A 80 -8.18 20.24 13.02
C LEU A 80 -8.69 20.58 11.62
N GLN A 81 -7.98 20.16 10.56
CA GLN A 81 -8.43 20.35 9.18
C GLN A 81 -9.76 19.63 8.90
N ASP A 82 -9.93 18.41 9.42
CA ASP A 82 -11.19 17.67 9.25
C ASP A 82 -12.34 18.32 10.03
N ALA A 83 -12.08 18.77 11.27
CA ALA A 83 -13.05 19.51 12.06
C ALA A 83 -13.48 20.81 11.38
N LEU A 84 -12.52 21.57 10.83
CA LEU A 84 -12.78 22.80 10.09
C LEU A 84 -13.66 22.52 8.86
N ARG A 85 -13.30 21.50 8.07
CA ARG A 85 -14.07 21.08 6.90
C ARG A 85 -15.52 20.74 7.25
N ARG A 86 -15.73 19.98 8.32
CA ARG A 86 -17.08 19.63 8.80
C ARG A 86 -17.87 20.87 9.23
N SER A 87 -17.22 21.81 9.90
CA SER A 87 -17.86 23.07 10.32
C SER A 87 -18.27 23.93 9.12
N GLN A 88 -17.42 24.02 8.10
CA GLN A 88 -17.71 24.76 6.87
C GLN A 88 -18.88 24.14 6.11
N LEU A 89 -18.86 22.82 5.89
CA LEU A 89 -19.95 22.09 5.22
C LEU A 89 -21.29 22.24 5.96
N LYS A 90 -21.27 22.16 7.30
CA LYS A 90 -22.49 22.39 8.09
C LYS A 90 -23.02 23.81 7.92
N SER A 91 -22.13 24.80 7.87
CA SER A 91 -22.54 26.21 7.70
C SER A 91 -23.15 26.43 6.32
N GLU A 92 -22.50 25.94 5.27
CA GLU A 92 -23.00 26.01 3.89
C GLU A 92 -24.36 25.32 3.75
N LEU A 93 -24.51 24.11 4.29
CA LEU A 93 -25.80 23.40 4.29
C LEU A 93 -26.92 24.19 4.98
N LEU A 94 -26.62 24.82 6.12
CA LEU A 94 -27.60 25.63 6.85
C LEU A 94 -28.00 26.87 6.04
N GLU A 95 -27.06 27.52 5.37
CA GLU A 95 -27.34 28.65 4.48
C GLU A 95 -28.23 28.23 3.30
N GLU A 96 -27.95 27.08 2.67
CA GLU A 96 -28.77 26.56 1.58
C GLU A 96 -30.17 26.17 2.05
N MET A 97 -30.30 25.53 3.22
CA MET A 97 -31.61 25.24 3.81
C MET A 97 -32.41 26.50 4.10
N LEU A 98 -31.74 27.57 4.58
CA LEU A 98 -32.39 28.87 4.77
C LEU A 98 -32.90 29.43 3.44
N LYS A 99 -32.08 29.47 2.38
CA LYS A 99 -32.51 29.92 1.05
C LYS A 99 -33.72 29.14 0.52
N LEU A 100 -33.66 27.80 0.56
CA LEU A 100 -34.77 26.96 0.12
C LEU A 100 -36.02 27.22 0.96
N SER A 101 -35.88 27.40 2.27
CA SER A 101 -37.03 27.70 3.12
C SER A 101 -37.70 29.02 2.76
N GLU A 102 -36.92 30.06 2.44
CA GLU A 102 -37.43 31.34 1.95
C GLU A 102 -38.21 31.17 0.63
N GLU A 103 -37.65 30.39 -0.30
CA GLU A 103 -38.28 30.10 -1.60
C GLU A 103 -39.60 29.33 -1.45
N TYR A 104 -39.64 28.30 -0.60
CA TYR A 104 -40.82 27.43 -0.47
C TYR A 104 -41.90 27.97 0.45
N THR A 105 -41.54 28.69 1.52
CA THR A 105 -42.53 29.20 2.49
C THR A 105 -42.84 30.68 2.32
N GLY A 106 -42.03 31.43 1.56
CA GLY A 106 -42.16 32.88 1.40
C GLY A 106 -41.87 33.67 2.69
N VAL A 107 -41.37 33.00 3.73
CA VAL A 107 -41.04 33.58 5.03
C VAL A 107 -39.52 33.64 5.17
N ASP A 108 -38.99 34.84 5.37
CA ASP A 108 -37.57 35.08 5.63
C ASP A 108 -37.17 34.57 7.03
N LEU A 109 -36.76 33.30 7.12
CA LEU A 109 -36.32 32.66 8.37
C LEU A 109 -35.00 33.22 8.90
N ARG A 110 -34.26 34.00 8.12
CA ARG A 110 -33.05 34.70 8.57
C ARG A 110 -33.39 35.91 9.45
N LYS A 111 -34.62 36.43 9.35
CA LYS A 111 -35.10 37.54 10.17
C LYS A 111 -35.54 37.06 11.56
N LYS A 112 -35.17 37.81 12.61
CA LYS A 112 -35.67 37.56 13.97
C LYS A 112 -37.18 37.87 14.02
N PHE A 113 -38.02 36.82 14.05
CA PHE A 113 -39.45 36.95 14.32
C PHE A 113 -39.68 37.15 15.81
N GLY A 114 -39.67 38.42 16.25
CA GLY A 114 -39.93 38.73 17.65
C GLY A 114 -39.50 40.15 18.02
N ALA A 115 -40.30 41.13 17.61
CA ALA A 115 -40.45 42.42 18.29
C ALA A 115 -41.60 43.21 17.63
N LYS A 116 -42.85 42.83 17.93
CA LYS A 116 -44.02 43.70 17.73
C LYS A 116 -44.98 43.47 18.89
N ARG A 117 -45.08 44.52 19.73
CA ARG A 117 -46.06 44.86 20.78
C ARG A 117 -46.75 43.72 21.53
#